data_AF-A0A385BMS1-F1
#
_entry.id   AF-A0A385BMS1-F1
#
_cell.length_a   1.000
_cell.length_b   1.000
_cell.length_c   1.000
_cell.angle_alpha   90.00
_cell.angle_beta   90.00
_cell.angle_gamma   90.00
#
_symmetry.space_group_name_H-M   'P 1'
#
loop_
_entity.id
_entity.type
_entity.pdbx_description
1 polymer ?
#
loop_
_entity_poly.entity_id
_entity_poly.type
_entity_poly.pdbx_seq_one_letter_code
_entity_poly.pdbx_strand_id
1 'polypeptide(L)'
;MAKFNSFEEIISWQKARELNKDIYNLIIENKYFNNDFGLRDQIRRSSISISSNIAEGFEGRPLKSSFAFYILLKLPQESFARNYI
;
A
#
# COMPACT_ATOMS: atom_id res chain seq x y z
N MET A 1 -8.28 14.13 -18.27
CA MET A 1 -7.56 13.26 -17.31
C MET A 1 -6.22 12.87 -17.89
N ALA A 2 -5.13 13.16 -17.18
CA ALA A 2 -3.81 12.66 -17.56
C ALA A 2 -3.83 11.13 -17.49
N LYS A 3 -3.53 10.47 -18.61
CA LYS A 3 -3.40 9.02 -18.66
C LYS A 3 -2.02 8.68 -18.12
N PHE A 4 -1.95 8.10 -16.93
CA PHE A 4 -0.71 7.53 -16.41
C PHE A 4 -0.18 6.48 -17.40
N ASN A 5 1.11 6.50 -17.71
CA ASN A 5 1.72 5.51 -18.61
C ASN A 5 2.19 4.26 -17.86
N SER A 6 2.41 4.38 -16.54
CA SER A 6 2.70 3.26 -15.65
C SER A 6 2.17 3.53 -14.24
N PHE A 7 1.99 2.48 -13.44
CA PHE A 7 1.48 2.61 -12.06
C PHE A 7 2.47 3.34 -11.15
N GLU A 8 3.77 3.36 -11.49
CA GLU A 8 4.81 4.05 -10.76
C GLU A 8 4.67 5.57 -10.80
N GLU A 9 3.94 6.12 -11.79
CA GLU A 9 3.59 7.54 -11.87
C GLU A 9 2.50 7.92 -10.86
N ILE A 10 1.79 6.95 -10.29
CA ILE A 10 0.69 7.19 -9.35
C ILE A 10 1.26 7.57 -7.98
N ILE A 11 0.93 8.77 -7.50
CA ILE A 11 1.40 9.29 -6.20
C ILE A 11 1.07 8.34 -5.04
N SER A 12 -0.13 7.75 -5.01
CA SER A 12 -0.49 6.78 -3.97
C SER A 12 0.37 5.52 -4.01
N TRP A 13 0.82 5.07 -5.19
CA TRP A 13 1.75 3.94 -5.30
C TRP A 13 3.12 4.31 -4.73
N GLN A 14 3.63 5.50 -5.05
CA GLN A 14 4.90 6.01 -4.51
C GLN A 14 4.84 6.13 -2.98
N LYS A 15 3.75 6.68 -2.43
CA LYS A 15 3.53 6.77 -0.98
C LYS A 15 3.43 5.40 -0.32
N ALA A 16 2.82 4.42 -0.97
CA ALA A 16 2.81 3.04 -0.47
C ALA A 16 4.23 2.44 -0.41
N ARG A 17 5.11 2.78 -1.35
CA ARG A 17 6.52 2.35 -1.32
C ARG A 17 7.31 3.00 -0.19
N GLU A 18 7.07 4.27 0.09
CA GLU A 18 7.65 4.96 1.26
C GLU A 18 7.20 4.28 2.56
N LEU A 19 5.89 4.05 2.72
CA LEU A 19 5.34 3.35 3.89
C LEU A 19 5.93 1.94 4.07
N ASN A 20 6.11 1.18 2.97
CA ASN A 20 6.77 -0.12 3.01
C ASN A 20 8.18 0.00 3.62
N LYS A 21 8.96 1.00 3.20
CA LYS A 21 10.31 1.22 3.72
C LYS A 21 10.29 1.54 5.22
N ASP A 22 9.38 2.43 5.63
CA ASP A 22 9.27 2.84 7.03
C ASP A 22 8.86 1.68 7.94
N ILE A 23 7.93 0.84 7.50
CA ILE A 23 7.54 -0.38 8.24
C ILE A 23 8.71 -1.34 8.39
N TYR A 24 9.50 -1.54 7.33
CA TYR A 24 10.67 -2.41 7.42
C TYR A 24 11.73 -1.85 8.37
N ASN A 25 11.98 -0.54 8.35
CA ASN A 25 12.90 0.11 9.28
C ASN A 25 12.42 -0.01 10.73
N LEU A 26 11.15 0.29 10.99
CA LEU A 26 10.55 0.20 12.32
C LEU A 26 10.63 -1.22 12.89
N ILE A 27 10.43 -2.24 12.05
CA ILE A 27 10.60 -3.63 12.43
C ILE A 27 12.06 -3.92 12.80
N ILE A 28 13.02 -3.44 12.02
CA ILE A 28 14.46 -3.69 12.27
C ILE A 28 14.92 -3.00 13.56
N GLU A 29 14.49 -1.77 13.79
CA GLU A 29 14.87 -0.95 14.94
C GLU A 29 14.28 -1.49 16.26
N ASN A 30 13.12 -2.14 16.22
CA ASN A 30 12.47 -2.68 17.40
C ASN A 30 12.74 -4.18 17.56
N LYS A 31 13.70 -4.54 18.42
CA LYS A 31 14.09 -5.94 18.69
C LYS A 31 12.93 -6.83 19.14
N TYR A 32 11.99 -6.32 19.94
CA TYR A 32 10.83 -7.09 20.38
C TYR A 32 9.90 -7.39 19.21
N PHE A 33 9.61 -6.38 18.40
CA PHE A 33 8.75 -6.52 17.23
C PHE A 33 9.41 -7.36 16.13
N ASN A 34 10.74 -7.27 15.94
CA ASN A 34 11.47 -8.09 14.98
C ASN A 34 11.42 -9.59 15.30
N ASN A 35 11.36 -9.92 16.59
CA ASN A 35 11.27 -11.30 17.09
C ASN A 35 9.82 -11.83 17.16
N ASP A 36 8.82 -10.97 17.01
CA ASP A 36 7.43 -11.40 16.82
C ASP A 36 7.19 -11.73 15.34
N PHE A 37 7.61 -12.94 14.94
CA PHE A 37 7.54 -13.40 13.55
C PHE A 37 6.12 -13.33 12.96
N GLY A 38 5.09 -13.60 13.77
CA GLY A 38 3.69 -13.60 13.33
C GLY A 38 3.22 -12.19 13.01
N LEU A 39 3.35 -11.27 13.97
CA LEU A 39 2.92 -9.88 13.79
C LEU A 39 3.73 -9.19 12.70
N ARG A 40 5.05 -9.41 12.70
CA ARG A 40 5.99 -8.86 11.72
C ARG A 40 5.61 -9.25 10.30
N ASP A 41 5.36 -10.53 10.06
CA ASP A 41 5.05 -11.02 8.72
C ASP A 41 3.67 -10.55 8.25
N GLN A 42 2.67 -10.47 9.15
CA GLN A 42 1.37 -9.90 8.83
C GLN A 42 1.45 -8.42 8.43
N ILE A 43 2.21 -7.62 9.17
CA ILE A 43 2.35 -6.19 8.89
C ILE A 43 3.12 -5.95 7.59
N ARG A 44 4.23 -6.67 7.35
CA ARG A 44 4.98 -6.59 6.09
C ARG A 44 4.11 -6.92 4.88
N ARG A 45 3.38 -8.04 4.95
CA ARG A 45 2.48 -8.47 3.86
C ARG A 45 1.34 -7.50 3.63
N SER A 46 0.75 -6.96 4.69
CA SER A 46 -0.32 -5.95 4.60
C SER A 46 0.18 -4.68 3.92
N SER A 47 1.38 -4.21 4.29
CA SER A 47 2.02 -3.05 3.68
C SER A 47 2.26 -3.24 2.18
N ILE A 48 2.90 -4.36 1.79
CA ILE A 48 3.20 -4.67 0.38
C ILE A 48 1.91 -4.74 -0.45
N SER A 49 0.84 -5.30 0.12
CA SER A 49 -0.45 -5.44 -0.56
C SER A 49 -1.00 -4.11 -1.07
N ILE A 50 -0.68 -2.98 -0.43
CA ILE A 50 -1.16 -1.65 -0.88
C ILE A 50 -0.59 -1.33 -2.26
N SER A 51 0.74 -1.39 -2.42
CA SER A 51 1.40 -1.12 -3.70
C SER A 51 1.01 -2.14 -4.78
N SER A 52 0.82 -3.41 -4.41
CA SER A 52 0.37 -4.45 -5.34
C SER A 52 -1.05 -4.21 -5.83
N ASN A 53 -1.98 -3.83 -4.96
CA ASN A 53 -3.37 -3.55 -5.35
C ASN A 53 -3.45 -2.34 -6.29
N ILE A 54 -2.64 -1.30 -6.07
CA ILE A 54 -2.60 -0.13 -6.96
C ILE A 54 -2.09 -0.54 -8.36
N ALA A 55 -1.03 -1.36 -8.42
CA ALA A 55 -0.51 -1.86 -9.69
C ALA A 55 -1.52 -2.79 -10.41
N GLU A 56 -2.16 -3.72 -9.68
CA GLU A 56 -3.20 -4.59 -10.23
C GLU A 56 -4.40 -3.80 -10.78
N GLY A 57 -4.85 -2.78 -10.04
CA GLY A 57 -5.93 -1.89 -10.48
C GLY A 57 -5.56 -1.05 -11.70
N PHE A 58 -4.31 -0.58 -11.81
CA PHE A 58 -3.80 0.11 -12.99
C PHE A 58 -3.78 -0.79 -14.24
N GLU A 59 -3.42 -2.06 -14.08
CA GLU A 59 -3.45 -3.06 -15.16
C GLU A 59 -4.87 -3.50 -15.56
N GLY A 60 -5.91 -2.95 -14.92
CA GLY A 60 -7.30 -3.33 -15.18
C GLY A 60 -7.65 -4.73 -14.69
N ARG A 61 -6.84 -5.32 -13.80
CA ARG A 61 -7.15 -6.60 -13.19
C ARG A 61 -8.17 -6.39 -12.08
N PRO A 62 -9.13 -7.32 -11.90
CA PRO A 62 -10.01 -7.28 -10.75
C PRO A 62 -9.17 -7.35 -9.47
N LEU A 63 -9.32 -6.34 -8.61
CA LEU A 63 -8.63 -6.27 -7.33
C LEU A 63 -8.91 -7.54 -6.54
N LYS A 64 -7.86 -8.27 -6.18
CA LYS A 64 -8.00 -9.42 -5.28
C LYS A 64 -8.51 -8.91 -3.95
N SER A 65 -9.66 -9.42 -3.50
CA SER A 65 -10.22 -9.09 -2.19
C SER A 65 -9.30 -9.62 -1.08
N SER A 66 -8.35 -8.80 -0.68
CA SER A 66 -7.47 -9.00 0.46
C SER A 66 -8.01 -8.17 1.64
N PHE A 67 -7.86 -8.65 2.87
CA PHE A 67 -8.21 -7.89 4.07
C PHE A 67 -7.50 -6.52 4.11
N ALA A 68 -6.28 -6.42 3.56
CA ALA A 68 -5.57 -5.15 3.41
C ALA A 68 -6.23 -4.20 2.39
N PHE A 69 -6.83 -4.74 1.33
CA PHE A 69 -7.63 -3.96 0.37
C PHE A 69 -8.88 -3.37 1.03
N TYR A 70 -9.54 -4.16 1.88
CA TYR A 70 -10.70 -3.70 2.66
C TYR A 70 -10.35 -2.54 3.61
N ILE A 71 -9.19 -2.59 4.28
CA ILE A 71 -8.72 -1.50 5.13
C ILE A 71 -8.42 -0.25 4.30
N LEU A 72 -7.77 -0.38 3.14
CA LEU A 72 -7.47 0.75 2.25
C LEU A 72 -8.73 1.47 1.74
N LEU A 73 -9.78 0.72 1.40
CA LEU A 73 -11.08 1.27 0.99
C LEU A 73 -11.79 2.02 2.11
N LYS A 74 -11.54 1.65 3.37
CA LYS A 74 -12.19 2.25 4.55
C LYS A 74 -11.43 3.41 5.18
N LEU A 75 -10.21 3.70 4.72
CA LEU A 75 -9.56 4.96 5.06
C LEU A 75 -10.35 6.12 4.41
N PRO A 76 -10.59 7.21 5.14
CA PRO A 76 -11.36 8.35 4.62
C PRO A 76 -10.70 8.88 3.35
N GLN A 77 -11.42 8.79 2.23
CA GLN A 77 -10.97 9.19 0.89
C GLN A 77 -10.96 10.72 0.71
N GLU A 78 -10.86 11.48 1.80
CA GLU A 78 -11.02 12.95 1.85
C GLU A 78 -9.89 13.73 1.16
N SER A 79 -8.87 13.05 0.62
CA SER A 79 -7.73 13.71 -0.04
C SER A 79 -7.41 13.22 -1.46
N PHE A 80 -8.13 12.23 -1.99
CA PHE A 80 -7.85 11.70 -3.35
C PHE A 80 -8.75 12.29 -4.45
N ALA A 81 -9.88 12.90 -4.09
CA ALA A 81 -10.88 13.37 -5.05
C ALA A 81 -10.68 14.82 -5.56
N ARG A 82 -9.68 15.58 -5.07
CA ARG A 82 -9.61 17.03 -5.33
C ARG A 82 -8.65 17.49 -6.43
N ASN A 83 -7.91 16.62 -7.11
CA ASN A 83 -6.94 17.07 -8.12
C ASN A 83 -6.96 16.37 -9.48
N TYR A 84 -7.92 15.49 -9.78
CA TYR A 84 -8.06 14.96 -11.15
C TYR A 84 -9.52 14.63 -11.50
N ILE A 85 -10.29 15.65 -11.87
CA ILE A 85 -11.40 15.56 -12.84
C ILE A 85 -11.18 16.68 -13.84
#